data_AF-A0A7S4UG38-F1
#
_entry.id   AF-A0A7S4UG38-F1
#
_cell.length_a   1.000
_cell.length_b   1.000
_cell.length_c   1.000
_cell.angle_alpha   90.00
_cell.angle_beta   90.00
_cell.angle_gamma   90.00
#
_symmetry.space_group_name_H-M   'P 1'
#
loop_
_entity.id
_entity.type
_entity.pdbx_description
1 polymer ?
#
loop_
_entity_poly.entity_id
_entity_poly.type
_entity_poly.pdbx_seq_one_letter_code
_entity_poly.pdbx_strand_id
1 'polypeptide(L)'
;MPRFSGGGRASALGCAALLTLLCSGPWHGPDWLGRRGPPLGVARHPAAGRRGGALHRAAAPPDGAPEAPLPGPDEPDPLLDEARAAAEAAKLRLEAAKLRQEAELWRARSGGEAPPAAAAPVPMSAPVSASPGAAVAPTSTGAGSEAQADASALVGSPAVRRACGVLLRLQRADGGRALEDLVLRACSELEAGGGSADAVVGDGGVWEGAGVDPAEAREALAALAELLALRGSPVTELKTTRQRDRAAVLKVVIYDQLPETSRAYAKMAGMEQEGSEDGATELTVMDAQLQISEEERKAVRFLRRLELFPSEADRDQERLRRLREMPLAKEALAQAGADPELAELGAAVAPLETRLYGAVRGAQLRARPKEETDEDRVQVVSLEFNLAQALGALVVIIVLAYGSAQLAKGAFQQRSGYSPDQMPTYGLQSRGGGPGPTGTRPPPL
;
A
#
# COMPACT_ATOMS: atom_id res chain seq x y z
N MET A 1 31.74 21.31 12.45
CA MET A 1 31.16 19.95 12.46
C MET A 1 29.76 20.04 13.05
N PRO A 2 28.69 19.77 12.27
CA PRO A 2 27.34 19.72 12.81
C PRO A 2 27.10 18.41 13.56
N ARG A 3 26.50 18.47 14.75
CA ARG A 3 25.99 17.30 15.46
C ARG A 3 24.58 17.00 14.94
N PHE A 4 24.41 15.95 14.15
CA PHE A 4 23.07 15.41 13.86
C PHE A 4 22.55 14.71 15.12
N SER A 5 21.74 15.44 15.90
CA SER A 5 21.11 14.99 17.14
C SER A 5 19.61 14.84 16.93
N GLY A 6 19.22 13.73 16.27
CA GLY A 6 17.82 13.38 16.02
C GLY A 6 17.72 12.31 14.95
N GLY A 7 17.20 11.11 15.30
CA GLY A 7 17.03 9.99 14.36
C GLY A 7 17.31 8.58 14.92
N GLY A 8 17.85 8.44 16.12
CA GLY A 8 18.25 7.15 16.70
C GLY A 8 17.18 6.38 17.49
N ARG A 9 15.90 6.44 17.12
CA ARG A 9 14.79 5.80 17.88
C ARG A 9 13.69 5.21 16.98
N ALA A 10 14.04 4.27 16.09
CA ALA A 10 13.07 3.47 15.32
C ALA A 10 13.65 2.15 14.76
N SER A 11 14.63 1.51 15.43
CA SER A 11 15.38 0.40 14.81
C SER A 11 15.85 -0.69 15.78
N ALA A 12 14.92 -1.47 16.33
CA ALA A 12 15.25 -2.74 17.00
C ALA A 12 14.11 -3.79 17.01
N LEU A 13 12.97 -3.54 16.35
CA LEU A 13 11.91 -4.53 16.16
C LEU A 13 11.50 -4.64 14.69
N GLY A 14 12.23 -5.49 13.96
CA GLY A 14 11.87 -5.92 12.60
C GLY A 14 11.58 -7.43 12.49
N CYS A 15 11.80 -8.19 13.57
CA CYS A 15 12.00 -9.65 13.57
C CYS A 15 10.89 -10.48 12.90
N ALA A 16 9.63 -10.04 12.93
CA ALA A 16 8.55 -10.90 12.51
C ALA A 16 8.29 -10.96 11.00
N ALA A 17 8.60 -9.94 10.19
CA ALA A 17 8.33 -10.04 8.74
C ALA A 17 9.11 -11.19 8.08
N LEU A 18 10.32 -11.48 8.56
CA LEU A 18 11.08 -12.65 8.12
C LEU A 18 10.58 -13.96 8.72
N LEU A 19 10.20 -13.97 10.01
CA LEU A 19 9.63 -15.18 10.61
C LEU A 19 8.31 -15.53 9.91
N THR A 20 7.37 -14.60 9.77
CA THR A 20 6.16 -14.74 8.95
C THR A 20 6.47 -15.28 7.53
N LEU A 21 7.54 -14.82 6.88
CA LEU A 21 7.94 -15.29 5.53
C LEU A 21 8.80 -16.55 5.46
N LEU A 22 9.33 -17.05 6.58
CA LEU A 22 10.08 -18.31 6.64
C LEU A 22 9.23 -19.42 7.27
N CYS A 23 8.23 -19.06 8.06
CA CYS A 23 7.37 -19.96 8.83
C CYS A 23 6.14 -20.47 8.06
N SER A 24 5.81 -19.91 6.89
CA SER A 24 4.49 -20.04 6.26
C SER A 24 4.44 -20.89 4.99
N GLY A 25 5.01 -22.09 5.06
CA GLY A 25 4.94 -23.08 3.98
C GLY A 25 3.50 -23.55 3.69
N PRO A 26 3.15 -23.85 2.43
CA PRO A 26 1.79 -24.27 2.07
C PRO A 26 1.51 -25.74 2.45
N TRP A 27 0.57 -25.95 3.37
CA TRP A 27 -0.02 -27.26 3.61
C TRP A 27 -1.29 -27.43 2.77
N HIS A 28 -1.26 -28.35 1.79
CA HIS A 28 -2.49 -28.88 1.18
C HIS A 28 -3.09 -29.95 2.13
N GLY A 29 -4.38 -29.81 2.46
CA GLY A 29 -5.12 -30.65 3.43
C GLY A 29 -5.66 -31.98 2.85
N PRO A 30 -6.83 -32.52 3.31
CA PRO A 30 -7.88 -31.92 4.13
C PRO A 30 -8.21 -32.73 5.43
N ASP A 31 -9.44 -32.59 5.93
CA ASP A 31 -10.12 -33.35 7.00
C ASP A 31 -9.73 -33.12 8.47
N TRP A 32 -10.51 -32.29 9.18
CA TRP A 32 -11.38 -32.80 10.26
C TRP A 32 -12.49 -31.83 10.71
N LEU A 33 -13.73 -32.33 10.73
CA LEU A 33 -14.87 -31.76 11.45
C LEU A 33 -14.81 -32.22 12.93
N GLY A 34 -14.86 -31.28 13.89
CA GLY A 34 -14.74 -31.64 15.31
C GLY A 34 -15.37 -30.63 16.29
N ARG A 35 -16.68 -30.78 16.55
CA ARG A 35 -17.43 -29.96 17.52
C ARG A 35 -16.79 -29.95 18.94
N ARG A 36 -16.81 -28.79 19.60
CA ARG A 36 -17.65 -28.53 20.80
C ARG A 36 -17.67 -27.04 21.18
N GLY A 37 -18.84 -26.58 21.65
CA GLY A 37 -19.08 -25.20 22.06
C GLY A 37 -18.75 -24.90 23.54
N PRO A 38 -19.07 -23.67 24.00
CA PRO A 38 -18.57 -23.11 25.27
C PRO A 38 -19.51 -23.34 26.47
N PRO A 39 -19.08 -22.96 27.69
CA PRO A 39 -19.97 -22.57 28.76
C PRO A 39 -19.91 -21.06 29.08
N LEU A 40 -21.07 -20.51 29.45
CA LEU A 40 -21.29 -19.16 29.94
C LEU A 40 -21.12 -19.06 31.47
N GLY A 41 -20.94 -17.85 31.99
CA GLY A 41 -21.18 -17.48 33.39
C GLY A 41 -19.91 -17.05 34.16
N VAL A 42 -19.98 -16.21 35.20
CA VAL A 42 -21.14 -15.62 35.92
C VAL A 42 -20.76 -14.22 36.44
N ALA A 43 -21.70 -13.27 36.45
CA ALA A 43 -21.51 -11.93 37.02
C ALA A 43 -21.65 -11.90 38.56
N ARG A 44 -20.89 -11.05 39.26
CA ARG A 44 -21.19 -10.60 40.65
C ARG A 44 -20.49 -9.30 41.06
N HIS A 45 -21.27 -8.22 41.16
CA HIS A 45 -21.11 -7.19 42.21
C HIS A 45 -21.70 -7.74 43.55
N PRO A 46 -21.50 -7.14 44.75
CA PRO A 46 -21.27 -5.71 45.08
C PRO A 46 -19.96 -5.50 45.92
N ALA A 47 -19.68 -4.46 46.73
CA ALA A 47 -20.51 -3.40 47.32
C ALA A 47 -19.74 -2.10 47.70
N ALA A 48 -20.45 -1.18 48.36
CA ALA A 48 -20.08 0.16 48.81
C ALA A 48 -18.95 0.27 49.87
N GLY A 49 -18.18 1.37 49.81
CA GLY A 49 -17.22 1.81 50.85
C GLY A 49 -17.24 3.34 51.02
N ARG A 50 -17.43 3.82 52.26
CA ARG A 50 -17.76 5.22 52.61
C ARG A 50 -16.58 6.22 52.64
N ARG A 51 -16.90 7.47 52.25
CA ARG A 51 -16.53 8.78 52.88
C ARG A 51 -15.05 9.20 53.03
N GLY A 52 -14.74 10.29 52.34
CA GLY A 52 -13.81 11.36 52.74
C GLY A 52 -13.81 12.43 51.63
N GLY A 53 -13.99 13.73 51.86
CA GLY A 53 -14.04 14.47 53.12
C GLY A 53 -13.13 15.70 53.14
N ALA A 54 -12.87 16.34 51.99
CA ALA A 54 -11.95 17.48 51.88
C ALA A 54 -12.67 18.75 51.41
N LEU A 55 -12.82 19.71 52.32
CA LEU A 55 -13.30 21.07 52.02
C LEU A 55 -12.14 21.90 51.44
N HIS A 56 -12.09 22.08 50.12
CA HIS A 56 -11.21 23.08 49.54
C HIS A 56 -11.83 24.47 49.65
N ARG A 57 -11.14 25.32 50.41
CA ARG A 57 -11.47 26.71 50.71
C ARG A 57 -11.26 27.54 49.45
N ALA A 58 -12.31 28.15 48.90
CA ALA A 58 -12.18 29.07 47.78
C ALA A 58 -11.40 30.32 48.22
N ALA A 59 -10.30 30.62 47.53
CA ALA A 59 -9.63 31.91 47.62
C ALA A 59 -10.31 32.89 46.66
N ALA A 60 -10.50 34.13 47.09
CA ALA A 60 -11.02 35.18 46.22
C ALA A 60 -9.98 35.52 45.13
N PRO A 61 -10.40 35.76 43.87
CA PRO A 61 -9.48 36.24 42.84
C PRO A 61 -9.03 37.67 43.14
N PRO A 62 -7.78 38.06 42.85
CA PRO A 62 -7.33 39.43 42.97
C PRO A 62 -7.91 40.29 41.83
N ASP A 63 -8.31 41.52 42.16
CA ASP A 63 -8.71 42.54 41.19
C ASP A 63 -7.56 42.86 40.21
N GLY A 64 -7.90 43.11 38.94
CA GLY A 64 -6.97 43.71 37.97
C GLY A 64 -6.49 42.84 36.79
N ALA A 65 -7.25 41.82 36.38
CA ALA A 65 -7.04 41.20 35.07
C ALA A 65 -7.61 42.10 33.94
N PRO A 66 -6.86 42.37 32.85
CA PRO A 66 -7.38 43.13 31.71
C PRO A 66 -8.50 42.36 31.01
N GLU A 67 -9.52 43.07 30.51
CA GLU A 67 -10.64 42.48 29.77
C GLU A 67 -10.13 41.67 28.57
N ALA A 68 -10.46 40.39 28.54
CA ALA A 68 -10.19 39.55 27.38
C ALA A 68 -11.04 40.04 26.20
N PRO A 69 -10.49 40.13 24.98
CA PRO A 69 -11.26 40.54 23.81
C PRO A 69 -12.42 39.56 23.59
N LEU A 70 -13.61 40.10 23.36
CA LEU A 70 -14.80 39.30 23.03
C LEU A 70 -14.53 38.47 21.77
N PRO A 71 -14.91 37.17 21.75
CA PRO A 71 -14.74 36.35 20.56
C PRO A 71 -15.51 36.94 19.38
N GLY A 72 -14.90 36.89 18.20
CA GLY A 72 -15.50 37.39 16.97
C GLY A 72 -16.72 36.56 16.55
N PRO A 73 -17.67 37.13 15.79
CA PRO A 73 -18.92 36.47 15.41
C PRO A 73 -18.77 35.24 14.49
N ASP A 74 -17.55 34.88 14.10
CA ASP A 74 -17.22 33.81 13.16
C ASP A 74 -16.52 32.59 13.81
N GLU A 75 -16.28 32.59 15.12
CA GLU A 75 -15.76 31.37 15.79
C GLU A 75 -16.88 30.33 15.95
N PRO A 76 -16.70 29.09 15.44
CA PRO A 76 -17.71 28.04 15.55
C PRO A 76 -17.89 27.63 17.02
N ASP A 77 -19.12 27.67 17.52
CA ASP A 77 -19.47 27.26 18.88
C ASP A 77 -19.14 25.76 19.08
N PRO A 78 -18.15 25.41 19.91
CA PRO A 78 -17.69 24.03 20.05
C PRO A 78 -18.77 23.11 20.64
N LEU A 79 -19.72 23.66 21.40
CA LEU A 79 -20.86 22.90 21.92
C LEU A 79 -21.83 22.50 20.81
N LEU A 80 -21.91 23.30 19.75
CA LEU A 80 -22.82 23.09 18.62
C LEU A 80 -22.26 22.01 17.68
N ASP A 81 -20.94 21.93 17.52
CA ASP A 81 -20.28 20.85 16.79
C ASP A 81 -20.22 19.53 17.58
N GLU A 82 -20.04 19.56 18.91
CA GLU A 82 -20.17 18.37 19.75
C GLU A 82 -21.61 17.81 19.71
N ALA A 83 -22.63 18.69 19.73
CA ALA A 83 -24.03 18.31 19.56
C ALA A 83 -24.33 17.70 18.17
N ARG A 84 -23.72 18.21 17.10
CA ARG A 84 -23.82 17.63 15.74
C ARG A 84 -23.21 16.23 15.68
N ALA A 85 -22.00 16.05 16.21
CA ALA A 85 -21.33 14.74 16.25
C ALA A 85 -22.14 13.72 17.07
N ALA A 86 -22.73 14.13 18.20
CA ALA A 86 -23.62 13.28 18.99
C ALA A 86 -24.89 12.89 18.23
N ALA A 87 -25.47 13.80 17.44
CA ALA A 87 -26.66 13.53 16.62
C ALA A 87 -26.37 12.54 15.47
N GLU A 88 -25.23 12.66 14.77
CA GLU A 88 -24.83 11.69 13.74
C GLU A 88 -24.56 10.31 14.33
N ALA A 89 -23.86 10.24 15.47
CA ALA A 89 -23.63 8.99 16.19
C ALA A 89 -24.94 8.32 16.64
N ALA A 90 -25.97 9.10 17.00
CA ALA A 90 -27.31 8.59 17.30
C ALA A 90 -28.01 8.05 16.05
N LYS A 91 -27.92 8.75 14.91
CA LYS A 91 -28.49 8.32 13.62
C LYS A 91 -27.90 6.98 13.16
N LEU A 92 -26.57 6.84 13.18
CA LEU A 92 -25.88 5.59 12.78
C LEU A 92 -26.25 4.41 13.67
N ARG A 93 -26.45 4.62 14.98
CA ARG A 93 -26.93 3.56 15.90
C ARG A 93 -28.35 3.11 15.55
N LEU A 94 -29.21 4.03 15.11
CA LEU A 94 -30.60 3.74 14.74
C LEU A 94 -30.68 2.99 13.41
N GLU A 95 -29.85 3.36 12.42
CA GLU A 95 -29.71 2.61 11.16
C GLU A 95 -29.15 1.19 11.40
N ALA A 96 -28.12 1.03 12.24
CA ALA A 96 -27.58 -0.27 12.61
C ALA A 96 -28.60 -1.15 13.37
N ALA A 97 -29.46 -0.55 14.21
CA ALA A 97 -30.55 -1.26 14.88
C ALA A 97 -31.63 -1.73 13.87
N LYS A 98 -31.97 -0.88 12.89
CA LYS A 98 -32.90 -1.22 11.81
C LYS A 98 -32.40 -2.39 10.97
N LEU A 99 -31.12 -2.38 10.56
CA LEU A 99 -30.52 -3.49 9.80
C LEU A 99 -30.52 -4.82 10.58
N ARG A 100 -30.31 -4.79 11.90
CA ARG A 100 -30.44 -5.99 12.75
C ARG A 100 -31.87 -6.51 12.79
N GLN A 101 -32.86 -5.63 12.94
CA GLN A 101 -34.27 -5.99 12.93
C GLN A 101 -34.70 -6.55 11.57
N GLU A 102 -34.24 -5.97 10.46
CA GLU A 102 -34.48 -6.49 9.11
C GLU A 102 -33.85 -7.87 8.90
N ALA A 103 -32.62 -8.10 9.40
CA ALA A 103 -31.98 -9.41 9.36
C ALA A 103 -32.71 -10.47 10.22
N GLU A 104 -33.24 -10.09 11.37
CA GLU A 104 -34.07 -10.98 12.21
C GLU A 104 -35.42 -11.30 11.55
N LEU A 105 -36.11 -10.30 10.99
CA LEU A 105 -37.33 -10.48 10.21
C LEU A 105 -37.10 -11.28 8.92
N TRP A 106 -35.89 -11.26 8.38
CA TRP A 106 -35.49 -12.10 7.26
C TRP A 106 -35.32 -13.56 7.71
N ARG A 107 -34.54 -13.83 8.77
CA ARG A 107 -34.37 -15.19 9.34
C ARG A 107 -35.69 -15.82 9.79
N ALA A 108 -36.59 -15.02 10.37
CA ALA A 108 -37.90 -15.47 10.80
C ALA A 108 -38.81 -15.84 9.61
N ARG A 109 -38.67 -15.15 8.46
CA ARG A 109 -39.40 -15.48 7.22
C ARG A 109 -38.77 -16.61 6.42
N SER A 110 -37.45 -16.80 6.49
CA SER A 110 -36.74 -17.89 5.78
C SER A 110 -36.76 -19.23 6.52
N GLY A 111 -37.51 -19.36 7.62
CA GLY A 111 -37.64 -20.63 8.37
C GLY A 111 -36.34 -21.12 9.02
N GLY A 112 -35.32 -20.25 9.13
CA GLY A 112 -33.98 -20.64 9.58
C GLY A 112 -33.08 -21.22 8.48
N GLU A 113 -33.54 -21.37 7.24
CA GLU A 113 -32.64 -21.63 6.11
C GLU A 113 -31.80 -20.38 5.83
N ALA A 114 -30.48 -20.58 5.77
CA ALA A 114 -29.53 -19.57 5.32
C ALA A 114 -29.80 -19.22 3.84
N PRO A 115 -29.52 -17.98 3.40
CA PRO A 115 -29.79 -17.60 2.01
C PRO A 115 -29.01 -18.54 1.08
N PRO A 116 -29.62 -19.04 0.00
CA PRO A 116 -28.93 -19.93 -0.93
C PRO A 116 -27.70 -19.19 -1.47
N ALA A 117 -26.53 -19.74 -1.17
CA ALA A 117 -25.27 -19.22 -1.71
C ALA A 117 -25.38 -19.14 -3.23
N ALA A 118 -24.99 -18.01 -3.80
CA ALA A 118 -25.15 -17.73 -5.24
C ALA A 118 -24.60 -18.91 -6.06
N ALA A 119 -25.46 -19.47 -6.92
CA ALA A 119 -25.23 -20.75 -7.55
C ALA A 119 -23.89 -20.79 -8.30
N ALA A 120 -23.04 -21.75 -7.94
CA ALA A 120 -21.81 -22.01 -8.67
C ALA A 120 -22.15 -22.38 -10.14
N PRO A 121 -21.40 -21.86 -11.14
CA PRO A 121 -21.67 -22.15 -12.53
C PRO A 121 -21.48 -23.65 -12.84
N VAL A 122 -22.41 -24.19 -13.61
CA VAL A 122 -22.47 -25.62 -13.97
C VAL A 122 -21.24 -26.03 -14.78
N PRO A 123 -20.58 -27.17 -14.46
CA PRO A 123 -19.44 -27.66 -15.24
C PRO A 123 -19.90 -28.14 -16.61
N MET A 124 -19.44 -27.47 -17.67
CA MET A 124 -19.60 -27.92 -19.05
C MET A 124 -18.64 -29.09 -19.34
N SER A 125 -19.18 -30.19 -19.85
CA SER A 125 -18.44 -31.43 -20.13
C SER A 125 -17.30 -31.23 -21.13
N ALA A 126 -16.14 -31.80 -20.82
CA ALA A 126 -14.98 -31.78 -21.71
C ALA A 126 -15.15 -32.72 -22.93
N PRO A 127 -14.76 -32.29 -24.14
CA PRO A 127 -14.62 -33.20 -25.27
C PRO A 127 -13.31 -34.00 -25.17
N VAL A 128 -13.39 -35.29 -25.50
CA VAL A 128 -12.24 -36.21 -25.60
C VAL A 128 -11.53 -35.99 -26.94
N SER A 129 -10.21 -35.76 -26.94
CA SER A 129 -9.23 -36.44 -27.84
C SER A 129 -7.80 -35.83 -27.84
N ALA A 130 -6.86 -36.70 -28.21
CA ALA A 130 -5.53 -36.44 -28.80
C ALA A 130 -4.39 -35.90 -27.90
N SER A 131 -3.41 -36.79 -27.72
CA SER A 131 -2.02 -36.57 -27.29
C SER A 131 -1.10 -36.88 -28.49
N PRO A 132 0.20 -36.48 -28.53
CA PRO A 132 0.89 -35.38 -27.88
C PRO A 132 1.59 -34.44 -28.88
N GLY A 133 1.44 -33.12 -28.71
CA GLY A 133 2.36 -32.14 -29.31
C GLY A 133 3.33 -31.65 -28.24
N ALA A 134 4.64 -31.75 -28.47
CA ALA A 134 5.65 -31.26 -27.53
C ALA A 134 5.65 -29.72 -27.50
N ALA A 135 4.78 -29.16 -26.65
CA ALA A 135 4.80 -27.74 -26.34
C ALA A 135 6.12 -27.42 -25.63
N VAL A 136 7.02 -26.75 -26.35
CA VAL A 136 8.22 -26.15 -25.76
C VAL A 136 7.75 -25.15 -24.72
N ALA A 137 7.86 -25.53 -23.44
CA ALA A 137 7.54 -24.64 -22.34
C ALA A 137 8.39 -23.37 -22.48
N PRO A 138 7.81 -22.16 -22.38
CA PRO A 138 8.57 -20.93 -22.50
C PRO A 138 9.59 -20.89 -21.35
N THR A 139 10.86 -21.08 -21.69
CA THR A 139 11.96 -20.99 -20.73
C THR A 139 12.10 -19.53 -20.29
N SER A 140 11.47 -19.19 -19.17
CA SER A 140 11.61 -17.91 -18.46
C SER A 140 12.94 -17.86 -17.69
N THR A 141 14.05 -18.14 -18.38
CA THR A 141 15.36 -18.51 -17.81
C THR A 141 16.08 -17.41 -17.02
N GLY A 142 15.52 -16.20 -16.93
CA GLY A 142 16.11 -15.06 -16.22
C GLY A 142 15.58 -14.89 -14.79
N ALA A 143 14.27 -14.69 -14.63
CA ALA A 143 13.68 -14.19 -13.38
C ALA A 143 13.78 -15.17 -12.19
N GLY A 144 13.76 -16.48 -12.45
CA GLY A 144 13.93 -17.48 -11.39
C GLY A 144 15.31 -17.43 -10.73
N SER A 145 16.37 -17.12 -11.50
CA SER A 145 17.75 -17.15 -11.01
C SER A 145 18.03 -16.06 -9.97
N GLU A 146 17.48 -14.84 -10.15
CA GLU A 146 17.66 -13.76 -9.18
C GLU A 146 16.83 -14.00 -7.91
N ALA A 147 15.55 -14.37 -8.05
CA ALA A 147 14.68 -14.65 -6.92
C ALA A 147 15.20 -15.81 -6.05
N GLN A 148 15.71 -16.88 -6.68
CA GLN A 148 16.33 -18.01 -5.98
C GLN A 148 17.62 -17.59 -5.26
N ALA A 149 18.47 -16.78 -5.88
CA ALA A 149 19.72 -16.31 -5.27
C ALA A 149 19.49 -15.35 -4.08
N ASP A 150 18.50 -14.46 -4.19
CA ASP A 150 18.06 -13.59 -3.08
C ASP A 150 17.48 -14.44 -1.93
N ALA A 151 16.62 -15.41 -2.24
CA ALA A 151 16.06 -16.34 -1.26
C ALA A 151 17.14 -17.14 -0.53
N SER A 152 18.13 -17.68 -1.24
CA SER A 152 19.25 -18.40 -0.61
C SER A 152 20.14 -17.48 0.23
N ALA A 153 20.35 -16.23 -0.18
CA ALA A 153 21.07 -15.26 0.64
C ALA A 153 20.31 -14.94 1.94
N LEU A 154 18.97 -14.84 1.86
CA LEU A 154 18.10 -14.56 3.00
C LEU A 154 18.04 -15.72 4.00
N VAL A 155 17.70 -16.93 3.52
CA VAL A 155 17.60 -18.16 4.33
C VAL A 155 18.96 -18.55 4.91
N GLY A 156 20.03 -18.37 4.15
CA GLY A 156 21.41 -18.62 4.57
C GLY A 156 22.05 -17.51 5.42
N SER A 157 21.35 -16.42 5.73
CA SER A 157 21.94 -15.30 6.48
C SER A 157 22.38 -15.73 7.89
N PRO A 158 23.62 -15.43 8.33
CA PRO A 158 24.10 -15.78 9.68
C PRO A 158 23.33 -15.10 10.81
N ALA A 159 22.62 -14.00 10.55
CA ALA A 159 21.73 -13.38 11.54
C ALA A 159 20.45 -14.22 11.72
N VAL A 160 19.85 -14.64 10.61
CA VAL A 160 18.65 -15.49 10.58
C VAL A 160 18.94 -16.85 11.23
N ARG A 161 19.98 -17.55 10.78
CA ARG A 161 20.35 -18.88 11.33
C ARG A 161 20.61 -18.85 12.84
N ARG A 162 21.32 -17.84 13.35
CA ARG A 162 21.57 -17.69 14.80
C ARG A 162 20.29 -17.41 15.59
N ALA A 163 19.43 -16.50 15.12
CA ALA A 163 18.17 -16.22 15.76
C ALA A 163 17.23 -17.44 15.76
N CYS A 164 17.13 -18.18 14.66
CA CYS A 164 16.33 -19.41 14.59
C CYS A 164 16.84 -20.48 15.56
N GLY A 165 18.15 -20.69 15.71
CA GLY A 165 18.72 -21.63 16.69
C GLY A 165 18.49 -21.24 18.16
N VAL A 166 18.32 -19.95 18.45
CA VAL A 166 17.88 -19.44 19.76
C VAL A 166 16.37 -19.69 19.96
N LEU A 167 15.54 -19.35 18.97
CA LEU A 167 14.08 -19.50 19.05
C LEU A 167 13.63 -20.96 19.09
N LEU A 168 14.37 -21.88 18.46
CA LEU A 168 14.12 -23.33 18.55
C LEU A 168 14.46 -23.88 19.93
N ARG A 169 15.54 -23.44 20.58
CA ARG A 169 15.81 -23.82 21.99
C ARG A 169 14.66 -23.37 22.89
N LEU A 170 14.15 -22.15 22.68
CA LEU A 170 12.99 -21.61 23.39
C LEU A 170 11.68 -22.35 23.08
N GLN A 171 11.48 -22.84 21.86
CA GLN A 171 10.30 -23.62 21.46
C GLN A 171 10.34 -25.06 21.99
N ARG A 172 11.52 -25.68 22.09
CA ARG A 172 11.68 -27.01 22.71
C ARG A 172 11.57 -26.93 24.24
N ALA A 173 11.85 -25.77 24.84
CA ALA A 173 11.54 -25.47 26.22
C ALA A 173 10.03 -25.28 26.46
N ASP A 174 9.54 -25.66 27.63
CA ASP A 174 8.16 -25.48 28.11
C ASP A 174 7.04 -25.87 27.12
N GLY A 175 7.33 -26.78 26.20
CA GLY A 175 6.40 -27.25 25.17
C GLY A 175 5.93 -26.15 24.21
N GLY A 176 6.78 -25.16 23.92
CA GLY A 176 6.53 -24.10 22.95
C GLY A 176 5.90 -22.83 23.52
N ARG A 177 5.40 -22.86 24.76
CA ARG A 177 4.75 -21.69 25.40
C ARG A 177 5.69 -20.50 25.56
N ALA A 178 6.95 -20.76 25.90
CA ALA A 178 7.95 -19.72 26.04
C ALA A 178 8.20 -18.96 24.72
N LEU A 179 8.14 -19.65 23.57
CA LEU A 179 8.17 -19.00 22.26
C LEU A 179 6.87 -18.23 22.00
N GLU A 180 5.71 -18.81 22.29
CA GLU A 180 4.41 -18.15 22.10
C GLU A 180 4.33 -16.82 22.88
N ASP A 181 4.69 -16.83 24.16
CA ASP A 181 4.73 -15.64 25.02
C ASP A 181 5.74 -14.58 24.53
N LEU A 182 6.91 -15.00 24.05
CA LEU A 182 7.90 -14.10 23.44
C LEU A 182 7.32 -13.41 22.20
N VAL A 183 6.71 -14.20 21.32
CA VAL A 183 6.14 -13.73 20.05
C VAL A 183 4.98 -12.77 20.31
N LEU A 184 4.09 -13.09 21.26
CA LEU A 184 2.98 -12.22 21.67
C LEU A 184 3.49 -10.92 22.32
N ARG A 185 4.57 -10.97 23.12
CA ARG A 185 5.21 -9.78 23.68
C ARG A 185 5.85 -8.92 22.60
N ALA A 186 6.54 -9.53 21.64
CA ALA A 186 7.11 -8.83 20.48
C ALA A 186 6.03 -8.13 19.66
N CYS A 187 4.89 -8.79 19.38
CA CYS A 187 3.72 -8.16 18.75
C CYS A 187 3.22 -6.95 19.55
N SER A 188 3.04 -7.07 20.86
CA SER A 188 2.52 -5.96 21.67
C SER A 188 3.49 -4.77 21.76
N GLU A 189 4.80 -5.01 21.86
CA GLU A 189 5.82 -3.96 21.80
C GLU A 189 5.83 -3.26 20.42
N LEU A 190 5.78 -4.04 19.33
CA LEU A 190 5.61 -3.53 17.97
C LEU A 190 4.35 -2.67 17.84
N GLU A 191 3.19 -3.20 18.22
CA GLU A 191 1.88 -2.53 18.19
C GLU A 191 1.93 -1.19 18.96
N ALA A 192 2.52 -1.17 20.17
CA ALA A 192 2.69 0.03 20.99
C ALA A 192 3.61 1.10 20.37
N GLY A 193 4.42 0.75 19.36
CA GLY A 193 5.52 1.60 18.88
C GLY A 193 6.72 1.61 19.84
N GLY A 194 6.76 0.63 20.73
CA GLY A 194 7.95 0.24 21.47
C GLY A 194 9.01 -0.34 20.52
N GLY A 195 10.16 -0.69 21.08
CA GLY A 195 11.34 -0.95 20.25
C GLY A 195 12.52 -1.59 20.94
N SER A 196 12.50 -1.83 22.25
CA SER A 196 13.69 -2.36 22.93
C SER A 196 13.76 -3.88 22.83
N ALA A 197 14.91 -4.39 22.40
CA ALA A 197 15.22 -5.82 22.50
C ALA A 197 15.12 -6.31 23.96
N ASP A 198 15.48 -5.47 24.94
CA ASP A 198 15.36 -5.80 26.37
C ASP A 198 13.90 -6.00 26.81
N ALA A 199 12.95 -5.23 26.26
CA ALA A 199 11.53 -5.35 26.58
C ALA A 199 10.94 -6.66 26.02
N VAL A 200 11.37 -7.07 24.83
CA VAL A 200 10.95 -8.35 24.23
C VAL A 200 11.59 -9.54 24.95
N VAL A 201 12.90 -9.51 25.17
CA VAL A 201 13.64 -10.57 25.87
C VAL A 201 13.11 -10.76 27.29
N GLY A 202 12.84 -9.66 28.00
CA GLY A 202 12.30 -9.69 29.37
C GLY A 202 13.24 -10.35 30.37
N ASP A 203 12.65 -11.04 31.36
CA ASP A 203 13.38 -11.71 32.44
C ASP A 203 14.21 -12.89 31.93
N GLY A 204 15.47 -12.98 32.36
CA GLY A 204 16.44 -13.99 31.92
C GLY A 204 16.02 -15.44 32.21
N GLY A 205 15.19 -15.67 33.23
CA GLY A 205 14.84 -17.02 33.70
C GLY A 205 14.16 -17.91 32.66
N VAL A 206 13.42 -17.33 31.70
CA VAL A 206 12.80 -18.11 30.60
C VAL A 206 13.88 -18.64 29.64
N TRP A 207 14.91 -17.84 29.37
CA TRP A 207 16.02 -18.20 28.50
C TRP A 207 16.96 -19.20 29.19
N GLU A 208 17.26 -18.99 30.47
CA GLU A 208 18.04 -19.90 31.30
C GLU A 208 17.36 -21.28 31.40
N GLY A 209 16.04 -21.31 31.59
CA GLY A 209 15.23 -22.54 31.55
C GLY A 209 15.28 -23.27 30.20
N ALA A 210 15.45 -22.53 29.09
CA ALA A 210 15.65 -23.07 27.75
C ALA A 210 17.11 -23.46 27.43
N GLY A 211 18.05 -23.30 28.36
CA GLY A 211 19.49 -23.51 28.10
C GLY A 211 20.08 -22.51 27.10
N VAL A 212 19.55 -21.29 27.07
CA VAL A 212 20.04 -20.17 26.26
C VAL A 212 20.58 -19.09 27.20
N ASP A 213 21.80 -18.61 26.95
CA ASP A 213 22.31 -17.44 27.65
C ASP A 213 21.47 -16.19 27.24
N PRO A 214 20.87 -15.44 28.18
CA PRO A 214 20.16 -14.20 27.86
C PRO A 214 20.99 -13.20 27.04
N ALA A 215 22.33 -13.21 27.16
CA ALA A 215 23.22 -12.39 26.35
C ALA A 215 23.32 -12.90 24.90
N GLU A 216 23.44 -14.21 24.70
CA GLU A 216 23.41 -14.85 23.38
C GLU A 216 22.06 -14.57 22.67
N ALA A 217 20.94 -14.71 23.40
CA ALA A 217 19.61 -14.41 22.89
C ALA A 217 19.48 -12.94 22.45
N ARG A 218 19.97 -12.00 23.27
CA ARG A 218 19.99 -10.56 22.93
C ARG A 218 20.84 -10.28 21.70
N GLU A 219 22.04 -10.84 21.58
CA GLU A 219 22.90 -10.64 20.41
C GLU A 219 22.25 -11.17 19.13
N ALA A 220 21.72 -12.41 19.17
CA ALA A 220 21.10 -13.04 18.02
C ALA A 220 19.84 -12.29 17.55
N LEU A 221 18.98 -11.87 18.48
CA LEU A 221 17.77 -11.10 18.18
C LEU A 221 18.09 -9.66 17.73
N ALA A 222 19.10 -9.01 18.30
CA ALA A 222 19.55 -7.69 17.87
C ALA A 222 20.14 -7.72 16.45
N ALA A 223 20.92 -8.75 16.11
CA ALA A 223 21.46 -8.92 14.75
C ALA A 223 20.34 -9.16 13.72
N LEU A 224 19.33 -9.98 14.06
CA LEU A 224 18.14 -10.16 13.22
C LEU A 224 17.34 -8.86 13.08
N ALA A 225 17.17 -8.12 14.18
CA ALA A 225 16.49 -6.83 14.16
C ALA A 225 17.24 -5.78 13.32
N GLU A 226 18.57 -5.73 13.35
CA GLU A 226 19.39 -4.84 12.53
C GLU A 226 19.24 -5.17 11.03
N LEU A 227 19.20 -6.46 10.67
CA LEU A 227 18.97 -6.93 9.31
C LEU A 227 17.57 -6.52 8.78
N LEU A 228 16.61 -6.25 9.65
CA LEU A 228 15.19 -6.02 9.32
C LEU A 228 14.71 -4.58 9.52
N ALA A 229 15.30 -3.82 10.44
CA ALA A 229 14.91 -2.44 10.71
C ALA A 229 15.27 -1.52 9.54
N LEU A 230 14.35 -0.65 9.10
CA LEU A 230 14.59 0.30 8.01
C LEU A 230 15.48 1.46 8.47
N ARG A 231 16.47 1.84 7.66
CA ARG A 231 17.38 2.96 7.97
C ARG A 231 16.98 4.29 7.30
N GLY A 232 15.89 4.26 6.52
CA GLY A 232 15.36 5.37 5.74
C GLY A 232 14.41 4.84 4.66
N SER A 233 14.40 5.50 3.50
CA SER A 233 13.70 5.04 2.31
C SER A 233 14.19 3.63 1.88
N PRO A 234 13.33 2.60 1.82
CA PRO A 234 13.78 1.26 1.46
C PRO A 234 14.29 1.18 0.02
N VAL A 235 13.77 2.03 -0.89
CA VAL A 235 14.21 2.13 -2.29
C VAL A 235 15.62 2.73 -2.39
N THR A 236 15.92 3.75 -1.59
CA THR A 236 17.28 4.34 -1.53
C THR A 236 18.27 3.40 -0.84
N GLU A 237 17.82 2.70 0.20
CA GLU A 237 18.65 1.70 0.88
C GLU A 237 18.97 0.49 -0.02
N LEU A 238 18.01 0.01 -0.82
CA LEU A 238 18.23 -1.08 -1.78
C LEU A 238 19.28 -0.72 -2.84
N LYS A 239 19.32 0.55 -3.27
CA LYS A 239 20.33 1.06 -4.23
C LYS A 239 21.73 1.20 -3.63
N THR A 240 21.86 1.24 -2.30
CA THR A 240 23.13 1.53 -1.61
C THR A 240 23.69 0.35 -0.83
N THR A 241 22.87 -0.63 -0.47
CA THR A 241 23.33 -1.86 0.20
C THR A 241 24.20 -2.71 -0.72
N ARG A 242 25.20 -3.37 -0.11
CA ARG A 242 26.03 -4.41 -0.75
C ARG A 242 25.78 -5.81 -0.17
N GLN A 243 24.97 -5.89 0.89
CA GLN A 243 24.60 -7.12 1.58
C GLN A 243 23.39 -7.73 0.86
N ARG A 244 23.54 -8.97 0.36
CA ARG A 244 22.49 -9.64 -0.44
C ARG A 244 21.26 -10.02 0.37
N ASP A 245 21.45 -10.48 1.60
CA ASP A 245 20.36 -10.74 2.55
C ASP A 245 19.59 -9.45 2.87
N ARG A 246 20.28 -8.35 3.17
CA ARG A 246 19.64 -7.03 3.33
C ARG A 246 18.92 -6.56 2.07
N ALA A 247 19.47 -6.81 0.88
CA ALA A 247 18.81 -6.50 -0.38
C ALA A 247 17.52 -7.32 -0.58
N ALA A 248 17.54 -8.61 -0.25
CA ALA A 248 16.36 -9.49 -0.28
C ALA A 248 15.26 -9.01 0.69
N VAL A 249 15.64 -8.63 1.93
CA VAL A 249 14.72 -7.99 2.90
C VAL A 249 14.09 -6.72 2.32
N LEU A 250 14.89 -5.83 1.74
CA LEU A 250 14.39 -4.56 1.21
C LEU A 250 13.48 -4.77 -0.01
N LYS A 251 13.79 -5.73 -0.90
CA LYS A 251 12.91 -6.15 -2.00
C LYS A 251 11.53 -6.62 -1.49
N VAL A 252 11.53 -7.46 -0.45
CA VAL A 252 10.31 -7.92 0.24
C VAL A 252 9.51 -6.73 0.79
N VAL A 253 10.15 -5.83 1.55
CA VAL A 253 9.47 -4.67 2.16
C VAL A 253 8.91 -3.71 1.11
N ILE A 254 9.64 -3.44 0.02
CA ILE A 254 9.16 -2.61 -1.09
C ILE A 254 7.92 -3.22 -1.74
N TYR A 255 7.93 -4.54 -2.01
CA TYR A 255 6.79 -5.23 -2.59
C TYR A 255 5.56 -5.22 -1.66
N ASP A 256 5.80 -5.41 -0.35
CA ASP A 256 4.79 -5.42 0.70
C ASP A 256 4.13 -4.04 0.88
N GLN A 257 4.91 -2.96 0.84
CA GLN A 257 4.44 -1.56 0.97
C GLN A 257 3.97 -0.95 -0.35
N LEU A 258 4.14 -1.64 -1.49
CA LEU A 258 3.77 -1.15 -2.81
C LEU A 258 2.32 -0.61 -2.88
N PRO A 259 1.27 -1.27 -2.32
CA PRO A 259 -0.10 -0.77 -2.38
C PRO A 259 -0.26 0.64 -1.79
N GLU A 260 0.33 0.90 -0.63
CA GLU A 260 0.30 2.19 0.06
C GLU A 260 1.10 3.23 -0.70
N THR A 261 2.29 2.89 -1.22
CA THR A 261 3.08 3.82 -2.05
C THR A 261 2.40 4.16 -3.39
N SER A 262 1.66 3.21 -3.97
CA SER A 262 0.93 3.39 -5.22
C SER A 262 -0.43 4.08 -5.05
N ARG A 263 -0.84 4.44 -3.83
CA ARG A 263 -2.13 5.09 -3.57
C ARG A 263 -2.29 6.41 -4.34
N ALA A 264 -1.22 7.19 -4.47
CA ALA A 264 -1.21 8.42 -5.27
C ALA A 264 -1.55 8.15 -6.76
N TYR A 265 -1.10 7.02 -7.31
CA TYR A 265 -1.42 6.60 -8.68
C TYR A 265 -2.86 6.10 -8.85
N ALA A 266 -3.59 5.79 -7.76
CA ALA A 266 -4.94 5.26 -7.84
C ALA A 266 -5.95 6.25 -8.46
N LYS A 267 -5.68 7.57 -8.37
CA LYS A 267 -6.46 8.63 -9.05
C LYS A 267 -6.21 8.62 -10.56
N MET A 268 -4.94 8.64 -10.98
CA MET A 268 -4.57 8.60 -12.41
C MET A 268 -5.02 7.30 -13.10
N ALA A 269 -4.89 6.16 -12.43
CA ALA A 269 -5.41 4.88 -12.91
C ALA A 269 -6.95 4.79 -12.96
N GLY A 270 -7.68 5.70 -12.29
CA GLY A 270 -9.13 5.88 -12.49
C GLY A 270 -9.41 6.60 -13.81
N MET A 271 -8.73 7.73 -14.04
CA MET A 271 -8.87 8.54 -15.26
C MET A 271 -8.51 7.76 -16.54
N GLU A 272 -7.46 6.93 -16.52
CA GLU A 272 -7.14 6.02 -17.63
C GLU A 272 -8.28 5.05 -17.96
N GLN A 273 -9.01 4.58 -16.94
CA GLN A 273 -10.06 3.59 -17.10
C GLN A 273 -11.37 4.22 -17.59
N GLU A 274 -11.77 5.36 -17.01
CA GLU A 274 -12.96 6.12 -17.42
C GLU A 274 -12.82 6.63 -18.87
N GLY A 275 -11.67 7.21 -19.24
CA GLY A 275 -11.40 7.69 -20.61
C GLY A 275 -11.37 6.58 -21.67
N SER A 276 -11.14 5.31 -21.26
CA SER A 276 -11.18 4.16 -22.17
C SER A 276 -12.61 3.66 -22.45
N GLU A 277 -13.60 3.97 -21.61
CA GLU A 277 -14.98 3.51 -21.78
C GLU A 277 -15.81 4.48 -22.62
N ASP A 278 -15.55 5.79 -22.53
CA ASP A 278 -16.29 6.83 -23.28
C ASP A 278 -15.88 6.97 -24.77
N GLY A 279 -14.75 6.39 -25.18
CA GLY A 279 -14.36 6.20 -26.59
C GLY A 279 -14.15 7.47 -27.45
N ALA A 280 -14.39 8.66 -26.92
CA ALA A 280 -14.40 9.93 -27.66
C ALA A 280 -13.26 10.89 -27.29
N THR A 281 -12.57 10.66 -26.18
CA THR A 281 -11.42 11.45 -25.74
C THR A 281 -10.18 10.58 -25.69
N GLU A 282 -9.49 10.51 -26.82
CA GLU A 282 -8.07 10.18 -26.90
C GLU A 282 -7.28 11.34 -26.25
N LEU A 283 -7.43 11.46 -24.93
CA LEU A 283 -6.68 12.36 -24.06
C LEU A 283 -5.24 11.86 -24.06
N THR A 284 -4.51 12.28 -25.09
CA THR A 284 -3.08 12.12 -25.20
C THR A 284 -2.48 12.90 -24.03
N VAL A 285 -2.23 12.20 -22.92
CA VAL A 285 -1.49 12.72 -21.77
C VAL A 285 -0.08 13.01 -22.27
N MET A 286 0.14 14.25 -22.72
CA MET A 286 1.32 14.61 -23.52
C MET A 286 2.64 14.55 -22.74
N ASP A 287 2.59 14.42 -21.41
CA ASP A 287 3.74 14.12 -20.57
C ASP A 287 4.01 12.61 -20.52
N ALA A 288 4.69 12.11 -21.55
CA ALA A 288 5.13 10.72 -21.71
C ALA A 288 6.13 10.20 -20.65
N GLN A 289 6.26 10.87 -19.50
CA GLN A 289 7.23 10.58 -18.45
C GLN A 289 6.65 9.79 -17.27
N LEU A 290 5.34 9.80 -17.05
CA LEU A 290 4.66 9.03 -15.98
C LEU A 290 4.15 7.68 -16.50
N GLN A 291 5.07 6.82 -16.95
CA GLN A 291 4.75 5.43 -17.27
C GLN A 291 4.51 4.62 -15.99
N ILE A 292 3.25 4.52 -15.55
CA ILE A 292 2.86 3.67 -14.43
C ILE A 292 3.18 2.21 -14.79
N SER A 293 4.02 1.55 -14.00
CA SER A 293 4.43 0.18 -14.22
C SER A 293 3.26 -0.81 -14.07
N GLU A 294 3.37 -1.99 -14.68
CA GLU A 294 2.36 -3.03 -14.53
C GLU A 294 2.22 -3.49 -13.06
N GLU A 295 3.30 -3.42 -12.29
CA GLU A 295 3.32 -3.76 -10.86
C GLU A 295 2.57 -2.71 -10.01
N GLU A 296 2.77 -1.42 -10.27
CA GLU A 296 1.98 -0.34 -9.64
C GLU A 296 0.50 -0.44 -10.02
N ARG A 297 0.16 -0.72 -11.28
CA ARG A 297 -1.23 -1.00 -11.71
C ARG A 297 -1.83 -2.24 -11.04
N LYS A 298 -1.03 -3.28 -10.74
CA LYS A 298 -1.46 -4.43 -9.94
C LYS A 298 -1.65 -4.05 -8.47
N ALA A 299 -0.76 -3.23 -7.89
CA ALA A 299 -0.83 -2.76 -6.52
C ALA A 299 -2.04 -1.84 -6.27
N VAL A 300 -2.35 -0.92 -7.18
CA VAL A 300 -3.59 -0.09 -7.13
C VAL A 300 -4.85 -0.95 -7.14
N ARG A 301 -4.93 -1.93 -8.06
CA ARG A 301 -6.08 -2.85 -8.12
C ARG A 301 -6.19 -3.74 -6.88
N PHE A 302 -5.07 -4.05 -6.24
CA PHE A 302 -5.06 -4.76 -4.96
C PHE A 302 -5.49 -3.86 -3.80
N LEU A 303 -5.05 -2.60 -3.75
CA LEU A 303 -5.47 -1.62 -2.75
C LEU A 303 -6.99 -1.39 -2.77
N ARG A 304 -7.57 -1.13 -3.95
CA ARG A 304 -9.03 -1.01 -4.12
C ARG A 304 -9.80 -2.26 -3.67
N ARG A 305 -9.17 -3.45 -3.74
CA ARG A 305 -9.73 -4.70 -3.23
C ARG A 305 -9.62 -4.83 -1.71
N LEU A 306 -8.51 -4.40 -1.10
CA LEU A 306 -8.35 -4.36 0.36
C LEU A 306 -9.38 -3.45 1.03
N GLU A 307 -9.76 -2.34 0.39
CA GLU A 307 -10.79 -1.42 0.88
C GLU A 307 -12.18 -2.09 1.00
N LEU A 308 -12.45 -3.18 0.26
CA LEU A 308 -13.69 -3.95 0.37
C LEU A 308 -13.78 -4.82 1.63
N PHE A 309 -12.64 -5.10 2.28
CA PHE A 309 -12.63 -5.88 3.52
C PHE A 309 -12.92 -4.98 4.73
N PRO A 310 -13.88 -5.34 5.60
CA PRO A 310 -14.32 -4.49 6.70
C PRO A 310 -13.42 -4.57 7.94
N SER A 311 -12.64 -5.65 8.10
CA SER A 311 -11.74 -5.82 9.25
C SER A 311 -10.27 -5.72 8.82
N GLU A 312 -9.42 -5.19 9.70
CA GLU A 312 -7.98 -5.08 9.42
C GLU A 312 -7.30 -6.46 9.42
N ALA A 313 -7.82 -7.43 10.17
CA ALA A 313 -7.32 -8.81 10.18
C ALA A 313 -7.51 -9.51 8.82
N ASP A 314 -8.66 -9.31 8.16
CA ASP A 314 -8.90 -9.85 6.81
C ASP A 314 -7.98 -9.19 5.77
N ARG A 315 -7.74 -7.87 5.92
CA ARG A 315 -6.80 -7.12 5.06
C ARG A 315 -5.38 -7.61 5.23
N ASP A 316 -4.92 -7.81 6.47
CA ASP A 316 -3.61 -8.35 6.77
C ASP A 316 -3.45 -9.77 6.24
N GLN A 317 -4.48 -10.61 6.32
CA GLN A 317 -4.48 -11.94 5.72
C GLN A 317 -4.33 -11.89 4.18
N GLU A 318 -5.03 -11.01 3.49
CA GLU A 318 -4.91 -10.86 2.03
C GLU A 318 -3.59 -10.20 1.60
N ARG A 319 -3.05 -9.24 2.37
CA ARG A 319 -1.71 -8.67 2.13
C ARG A 319 -0.63 -9.73 2.30
N LEU A 320 -0.70 -10.51 3.38
CA LEU A 320 0.20 -11.64 3.64
C LEU A 320 0.11 -12.70 2.53
N ARG A 321 -1.09 -13.04 2.07
CA ARG A 321 -1.30 -13.91 0.91
C ARG A 321 -0.60 -13.37 -0.34
N ARG A 322 -0.79 -12.08 -0.68
CA ARG A 322 -0.09 -11.43 -1.79
C ARG A 322 1.43 -11.47 -1.61
N LEU A 323 1.93 -11.31 -0.38
CA LEU A 323 3.35 -11.38 -0.07
C LEU A 323 3.91 -12.79 -0.33
N ARG A 324 3.20 -13.86 0.06
CA ARG A 324 3.54 -15.25 -0.29
C ARG A 324 3.41 -15.55 -1.80
N GLU A 325 2.70 -14.73 -2.56
CA GLU A 325 2.61 -14.87 -4.02
C GLU A 325 3.85 -14.30 -4.76
N MET A 326 4.67 -13.47 -4.11
CA MET A 326 5.93 -12.91 -4.62
C MET A 326 6.95 -14.03 -4.95
N PRO A 327 7.67 -13.99 -6.09
CA PRO A 327 8.64 -15.03 -6.45
C PRO A 327 9.73 -15.26 -5.40
N LEU A 328 10.35 -14.20 -4.88
CA LEU A 328 11.38 -14.28 -3.82
C LEU A 328 10.83 -14.96 -2.56
N ALA A 329 9.61 -14.59 -2.14
CA ALA A 329 8.95 -15.20 -0.98
C ALA A 329 8.67 -16.70 -1.18
N LYS A 330 8.22 -17.11 -2.38
CA LYS A 330 8.01 -18.53 -2.71
C LYS A 330 9.30 -19.34 -2.63
N GLU A 331 10.38 -18.83 -3.22
CA GLU A 331 11.69 -19.48 -3.17
C GLU A 331 12.24 -19.54 -1.74
N ALA A 332 12.07 -18.48 -0.95
CA ALA A 332 12.49 -18.45 0.45
C ALA A 332 11.69 -19.44 1.31
N LEU A 333 10.37 -19.53 1.11
CA LEU A 333 9.49 -20.49 1.77
C LEU A 333 9.81 -21.94 1.39
N ALA A 334 10.09 -22.21 0.11
CA ALA A 334 10.48 -23.54 -0.35
C ALA A 334 11.83 -23.97 0.25
N GLN A 335 12.80 -23.06 0.32
CA GLN A 335 14.10 -23.32 0.92
C GLN A 335 14.03 -23.46 2.45
N ALA A 336 13.21 -22.64 3.13
CA ALA A 336 12.95 -22.77 4.55
C ALA A 336 12.22 -24.07 4.91
N GLY A 337 11.23 -24.49 4.10
CA GLY A 337 10.54 -25.77 4.27
C GLY A 337 11.40 -27.01 3.99
N ALA A 338 12.51 -26.85 3.26
CA ALA A 338 13.51 -27.90 3.05
C ALA A 338 14.54 -28.01 4.19
N ASP A 339 14.64 -26.98 5.05
CA ASP A 339 15.50 -26.99 6.23
C ASP A 339 14.68 -27.41 7.48
N PRO A 340 15.06 -28.49 8.17
CA PRO A 340 14.24 -29.05 9.24
C PRO A 340 14.11 -28.13 10.46
N GLU A 341 15.12 -27.29 10.73
CA GLU A 341 15.10 -26.34 11.84
C GLU A 341 14.13 -25.19 11.54
N LEU A 342 14.18 -24.65 10.33
CA LEU A 342 13.27 -23.58 9.91
C LEU A 342 11.83 -24.08 9.75
N ALA A 343 11.62 -25.30 9.26
CA ALA A 343 10.30 -25.92 9.16
C ALA A 343 9.66 -26.17 10.53
N GLU A 344 10.42 -26.63 11.54
CA GLU A 344 9.93 -26.82 12.92
C GLU A 344 9.53 -25.47 13.56
N LEU A 345 10.39 -24.46 13.46
CA LEU A 345 10.07 -23.11 13.91
C LEU A 345 8.85 -22.55 13.16
N GLY A 346 8.71 -22.90 11.89
CA GLY A 346 7.59 -22.53 11.03
C GLY A 346 6.26 -23.04 11.55
N ALA A 347 6.17 -24.34 11.78
CA ALA A 347 4.97 -24.97 12.34
C ALA A 347 4.60 -24.40 13.73
N ALA A 348 5.59 -24.05 14.55
CA ALA A 348 5.35 -23.46 15.88
C ALA A 348 4.80 -22.03 15.82
N VAL A 349 5.21 -21.21 14.84
CA VAL A 349 4.82 -19.80 14.74
C VAL A 349 3.56 -19.59 13.88
N ALA A 350 3.20 -20.54 13.02
CA ALA A 350 2.04 -20.45 12.12
C ALA A 350 0.71 -19.98 12.76
N PRO A 351 0.33 -20.36 14.00
CA PRO A 351 -0.89 -19.86 14.64
C PRO A 351 -0.91 -18.35 14.90
N LEU A 352 0.26 -17.71 15.01
CA LEU A 352 0.42 -16.28 15.32
C LEU A 352 0.78 -15.44 14.09
N GLU A 353 0.90 -16.06 12.91
CA GLU A 353 1.49 -15.46 11.72
C GLU A 353 0.82 -14.15 11.27
N THR A 354 -0.51 -14.12 11.17
CA THR A 354 -1.25 -12.92 10.73
C THR A 354 -1.06 -11.75 11.70
N ARG A 355 -1.01 -12.01 13.01
CA ARG A 355 -0.76 -10.97 14.02
C ARG A 355 0.69 -10.47 13.94
N LEU A 356 1.65 -11.37 13.77
CA LEU A 356 3.06 -11.02 13.57
C LEU A 356 3.26 -10.13 12.35
N TYR A 357 2.60 -10.48 11.23
CA TYR A 357 2.61 -9.70 10.02
C TYR A 357 2.04 -8.29 10.24
N GLY A 358 0.82 -8.17 10.78
CA GLY A 358 0.18 -6.89 11.06
C GLY A 358 0.98 -6.00 12.02
N ALA A 359 1.54 -6.58 13.10
CA ALA A 359 2.36 -5.86 14.06
C ALA A 359 3.65 -5.30 13.44
N VAL A 360 4.39 -6.09 12.64
CA VAL A 360 5.60 -5.60 11.97
C VAL A 360 5.26 -4.60 10.87
N ARG A 361 4.23 -4.85 10.06
CA ARG A 361 3.79 -3.89 9.03
C ARG A 361 3.42 -2.55 9.66
N GLY A 362 2.63 -2.56 10.74
CA GLY A 362 2.25 -1.36 11.49
C GLY A 362 3.44 -0.62 12.11
N ALA A 363 4.50 -1.32 12.53
CA ALA A 363 5.74 -0.69 12.96
C ALA A 363 6.54 -0.10 11.79
N GLN A 364 6.70 -0.83 10.68
CA GLN A 364 7.40 -0.36 9.48
C GLN A 364 6.75 0.89 8.87
N LEU A 365 5.42 0.91 8.76
CA LEU A 365 4.67 2.06 8.24
C LEU A 365 4.81 3.30 9.14
N ARG A 366 4.91 3.13 10.47
CA ARG A 366 5.19 4.24 11.41
C ARG A 366 6.65 4.70 11.42
N ALA A 367 7.59 3.81 11.12
CA ALA A 367 9.01 4.14 11.00
C ALA A 367 9.35 4.87 9.69
N ARG A 368 8.42 4.91 8.73
CA ARG A 368 8.61 5.53 7.41
C ARG A 368 8.76 7.06 7.52
N PRO A 369 9.73 7.68 6.80
CA PRO A 369 9.83 9.14 6.75
C PRO A 369 8.60 9.75 6.06
N LYS A 370 8.02 10.79 6.68
CA LYS A 370 6.75 11.42 6.25
C LYS A 370 6.79 11.93 4.80
N GLU A 371 7.94 12.41 4.35
CA GLU A 371 8.22 12.92 3.01
C GLU A 371 7.91 11.93 1.86
N GLU A 372 7.70 10.64 2.15
CA GLU A 372 7.27 9.65 1.16
C GLU A 372 5.78 9.23 1.25
N THR A 373 5.10 9.68 2.30
CA THR A 373 3.64 9.48 2.52
C THR A 373 2.82 10.66 2.07
N ASP A 374 3.42 11.84 1.85
CA ASP A 374 2.72 13.02 1.37
C ASP A 374 2.11 12.73 -0.02
N GLU A 375 0.79 12.58 -0.06
CA GLU A 375 0.00 12.29 -1.26
C GLU A 375 0.14 13.41 -2.33
N ASP A 376 0.70 14.56 -1.92
CA ASP A 376 1.03 15.74 -2.72
C ASP A 376 2.08 15.51 -3.83
N ARG A 377 2.82 14.38 -3.81
CA ARG A 377 3.75 14.04 -4.90
C ARG A 377 3.07 13.92 -6.28
N VAL A 378 1.77 13.63 -6.29
CA VAL A 378 0.94 13.62 -7.51
C VAL A 378 -0.23 14.58 -7.31
N GLN A 379 0.05 15.87 -7.34
CA GLN A 379 -0.98 16.89 -7.44
C GLN A 379 -1.60 16.83 -8.84
N VAL A 380 -2.67 16.05 -8.98
CA VAL A 380 -3.50 16.03 -10.19
C VAL A 380 -4.21 17.38 -10.28
N VAL A 381 -3.62 18.31 -11.02
CA VAL A 381 -4.24 19.61 -11.33
C VAL A 381 -5.37 19.36 -12.33
N SER A 382 -6.58 19.18 -11.81
CA SER A 382 -7.80 19.16 -12.60
C SER A 382 -8.02 20.55 -13.22
N LEU A 383 -7.55 20.74 -14.45
CA LEU A 383 -7.86 21.92 -15.26
C LEU A 383 -9.32 21.86 -15.72
N GLU A 384 -10.23 22.17 -14.80
CA GLU A 384 -11.61 22.49 -15.15
C GLU A 384 -11.63 23.80 -15.94
N PHE A 385 -11.46 23.69 -17.26
CA PHE A 385 -11.65 24.78 -18.19
C PHE A 385 -13.12 25.20 -18.16
N ASN A 386 -13.44 26.14 -17.28
CA ASN A 386 -14.73 26.80 -17.25
C ASN A 386 -15.02 27.35 -18.66
N LEU A 387 -16.27 27.21 -19.15
CA LEU A 387 -16.64 27.58 -20.52
C LEU A 387 -16.20 29.01 -20.89
N ALA A 388 -16.23 29.93 -19.91
CA ALA A 388 -15.73 31.30 -20.05
C ALA A 388 -14.20 31.39 -20.32
N GLN A 389 -13.39 30.51 -19.73
CA GLN A 389 -11.95 30.42 -20.00
C GLN A 389 -11.67 29.82 -21.38
N ALA A 390 -12.42 28.78 -21.78
CA ALA A 390 -12.31 28.19 -23.11
C ALA A 390 -12.68 29.22 -24.21
N LEU A 391 -13.77 29.96 -24.02
CA LEU A 391 -14.16 31.08 -24.90
C LEU A 391 -13.12 32.22 -24.87
N GLY A 392 -12.58 32.57 -23.71
CA GLY A 392 -11.52 33.57 -23.57
C GLY A 392 -10.26 33.19 -24.34
N ALA A 393 -9.80 31.94 -24.20
CA ALA A 393 -8.67 31.41 -24.96
C ALA A 393 -8.94 31.42 -26.48
N LEU A 394 -10.15 31.03 -26.91
CA LEU A 394 -10.55 31.08 -28.31
C LEU A 394 -10.47 32.52 -28.87
N VAL A 395 -10.98 33.51 -28.13
CA VAL A 395 -10.92 34.93 -28.52
C VAL A 395 -9.47 35.41 -28.62
N VAL A 396 -8.61 35.05 -27.66
CA VAL A 396 -7.18 35.39 -27.69
C VAL A 396 -6.48 34.78 -28.91
N ILE A 397 -6.77 33.51 -29.25
CA ILE A 397 -6.25 32.85 -30.44
C ILE A 397 -6.73 33.56 -31.72
N ILE A 398 -8.01 33.93 -31.81
CA ILE A 398 -8.56 34.67 -32.97
C ILE A 398 -7.87 36.04 -33.13
N VAL A 399 -7.66 36.78 -32.03
CA VAL A 399 -6.98 38.08 -32.06
C VAL A 399 -5.50 37.92 -32.47
N LEU A 400 -4.80 36.91 -31.96
CA LEU A 400 -3.42 36.60 -32.36
C LEU A 400 -3.32 36.18 -33.83
N ALA A 401 -4.23 35.35 -34.32
CA ALA A 401 -4.31 34.93 -35.73
C ALA A 401 -4.60 36.14 -36.64
N TYR A 402 -5.52 37.02 -36.26
CA TYR A 402 -5.81 38.23 -37.01
C TYR A 402 -4.64 39.22 -37.01
N GLY A 403 -4.01 39.45 -35.86
CA GLY A 403 -2.85 40.35 -35.74
C GLY A 403 -1.65 39.85 -36.54
N SER A 404 -1.34 38.55 -36.48
CA SER A 404 -0.27 37.94 -37.28
C SER A 404 -0.58 37.96 -38.78
N ALA A 405 -1.83 37.75 -39.19
CA ALA A 405 -2.24 37.89 -40.60
C ALA A 405 -2.11 39.34 -41.12
N GLN A 406 -2.40 40.34 -40.30
CA GLN A 406 -2.21 41.75 -40.66
C GLN A 406 -0.73 42.14 -40.73
N LEU A 407 0.10 41.68 -39.77
CA LEU A 407 1.56 41.85 -39.83
C LEU A 407 2.17 41.17 -41.06
N ALA A 408 1.70 39.96 -41.41
CA ALA A 408 2.12 39.27 -42.63
C ALA A 408 1.75 40.07 -43.89
N LYS A 409 0.52 40.61 -43.99
CA LYS A 409 0.13 41.51 -45.09
C LYS A 409 1.02 42.74 -45.19
N GLY A 410 1.30 43.42 -44.08
CA GLY A 410 2.19 44.58 -44.05
C GLY A 410 3.63 44.25 -44.48
N ALA A 411 4.17 43.12 -43.99
CA ALA A 411 5.49 42.64 -44.37
C ALA A 411 5.59 42.27 -45.86
N PHE A 412 4.55 41.64 -46.43
CA PHE A 412 4.48 41.35 -47.86
C PHE A 412 4.37 42.63 -48.71
N GLN A 413 3.61 43.64 -48.27
CA GLN A 413 3.53 44.94 -48.95
C GLN A 413 4.86 45.70 -48.93
N GLN A 414 5.59 45.68 -47.82
CA GLN A 414 6.94 46.28 -47.76
C GLN A 414 7.97 45.53 -48.61
N ARG A 415 7.91 44.19 -48.65
CA ARG A 415 8.84 43.38 -49.47
C ARG A 415 8.56 43.43 -50.97
N SER A 416 7.30 43.65 -51.38
CA SER A 416 6.94 43.59 -52.80
C SER A 416 7.45 44.79 -53.60
N GLY A 417 7.71 45.95 -52.95
CA GLY A 417 8.11 47.19 -53.64
C GLY A 417 7.08 47.69 -54.66
N TYR A 418 5.89 47.08 -54.69
CA TYR A 418 4.86 47.29 -55.69
C TYR A 418 4.01 48.49 -55.26
N SER A 419 4.37 49.67 -55.76
CA SER A 419 3.43 50.78 -55.77
C SER A 419 2.23 50.37 -56.64
N PRO A 420 0.98 50.45 -56.16
CA PRO A 420 -0.18 49.97 -56.90
C PRO A 420 -0.41 50.69 -58.24
N ASP A 421 0.18 51.86 -58.43
CA ASP A 421 0.18 52.62 -59.69
C ASP A 421 1.18 52.09 -60.74
N GLN A 422 2.00 51.09 -60.41
CA GLN A 422 2.88 50.38 -61.35
C GLN A 422 2.40 48.94 -61.59
N MET A 423 1.14 48.77 -62.01
CA MET A 423 0.79 47.56 -62.76
C MET A 423 1.39 47.65 -64.17
N PRO A 424 2.29 46.74 -64.59
CA PRO A 424 2.68 46.66 -65.99
C PRO A 424 1.46 46.21 -66.78
N THR A 425 1.02 47.04 -67.73
CA THR A 425 0.00 46.66 -68.71
C THR A 425 0.58 45.62 -69.66
N TYR A 426 0.58 44.36 -69.22
CA TYR A 426 0.85 43.21 -70.06
C TYR A 426 -0.25 43.10 -71.13
N GLY A 427 -0.02 43.77 -72.26
CA GLY A 427 -0.84 43.62 -73.45
C GLY A 427 -0.89 42.15 -73.83
N LEU A 428 -2.10 41.58 -73.87
CA LEU A 428 -2.34 40.20 -74.27
C LEU A 428 -1.96 40.01 -75.74
N GLN A 429 -0.69 39.68 -76.00
CA GLN A 429 -0.30 39.07 -77.27
C GLN A 429 -0.93 37.68 -77.34
N SER A 430 -2.07 37.63 -78.03
CA SER A 430 -2.73 36.42 -78.50
C SER A 430 -1.79 35.64 -79.43
N ARG A 431 -0.87 34.87 -78.84
CA ARG A 431 -0.01 33.94 -79.58
C ARG A 431 -0.72 32.59 -79.69
N GLY A 432 -1.60 32.49 -80.68
CA GLY A 432 -2.17 31.20 -81.07
C GLY A 432 -1.11 30.27 -81.65
N GLY A 433 -1.35 28.96 -81.51
CA GLY A 433 -0.68 27.91 -82.28
C GLY A 433 0.20 26.95 -81.47
N GLY A 434 -0.24 25.69 -81.38
CA GLY A 434 0.64 24.55 -81.07
C GLY A 434 0.06 23.51 -80.11
N PRO A 435 -0.62 22.45 -80.60
CA PRO A 435 -0.83 21.22 -79.86
C PRO A 435 0.41 20.32 -79.99
N GLY A 436 0.98 19.84 -78.88
CA GLY A 436 2.17 18.98 -78.90
C GLY A 436 2.61 18.54 -77.49
N PRO A 437 3.28 17.37 -77.35
CA PRO A 437 2.63 16.32 -76.59
C PRO A 437 3.43 15.73 -75.41
N THR A 438 2.69 15.00 -74.57
CA THR A 438 3.14 13.83 -73.78
C THR A 438 4.49 13.84 -73.08
N GLY A 439 4.44 13.99 -71.75
CA GLY A 439 4.86 12.92 -70.85
C GLY A 439 6.34 12.82 -70.46
N THR A 440 6.62 13.13 -69.19
CA THR A 440 7.77 12.56 -68.45
C THR A 440 7.33 12.08 -67.07
N ARG A 441 7.78 10.88 -66.74
CA ARG A 441 7.52 10.09 -65.52
C ARG A 441 8.53 10.52 -64.44
N PRO A 442 8.14 10.67 -63.16
CA PRO A 442 9.12 10.89 -62.09
C PRO A 442 9.91 9.60 -61.80
N PRO A 443 11.22 9.69 -61.50
CA PRO A 443 11.98 8.58 -60.93
C PRO A 443 11.63 8.41 -59.44
N PRO A 444 11.72 7.19 -58.88
CA PRO A 444 11.65 6.97 -57.45
C PRO A 444 13.03 7.19 -56.79
N LEU A 445 13.02 7.65 -55.55
CA LEU A 445 13.84 7.15 -54.43
C LEU A 445 13.19 7.58 -53.11
#